data_AF-A0A7S3NRV0-F1
#
_entry.id   AF-A0A7S3NRV0-F1
#
_cell.length_a   1.000
_cell.length_b   1.000
_cell.length_c   1.000
_cell.angle_alpha   90.00
_cell.angle_beta   90.00
_cell.angle_gamma   90.00
#
_symmetry.space_group_name_H-M   'P 1'
#
loop_
_entity.id
_entity.type
_entity.pdbx_description
1 polymer ?
#
loop_
_entity_poly.entity_id
_entity_poly.type
_entity_poly.pdbx_seq_one_letter_code
_entity_poly.pdbx_strand_id
1 'polypeptide(L)'
;METLIKNRDQGAKRLLYKLPKFLHLLLENPHLTKEEREEVNELVKLVESDKVMYTELLHYKHLFYKYCDFKHFKTTTLIDMAHFMGLNPVTGLNTINNLLSLFRVSIQIDNKFVSWFTKIILRRELRLFFNKIRREDSYLFWEQVESLDEKAFDSILIERGIDFHNQDYDSKLKDYKMWQSISNLANIPDTLLLFCRLLEFAEDLKRYNYSEKEEDMIKRIKSNTEYFERKKKLEEYLGLSKLKAEKRKFILAELDVILKNKDTKEKDTNKELQSEKKPLTIKDYREFQTSLADFKIRHKSIVQPVNKIYEEFDELLDELHQNIVIGYFERKEDKIMKIREHKYFMPMEFLNSEELKYDLKRHKKDKEFLG
;
A
#
# COMPACT_ATOMS: atom_id res chain seq x y z
N MET A 1 8.62 -23.89 -10.80
CA MET A 1 7.80 -22.83 -11.40
C MET A 1 6.33 -23.26 -11.46
N GLU A 2 6.00 -24.43 -12.01
CA GLU A 2 4.62 -24.97 -12.05
C GLU A 2 3.91 -24.99 -10.69
N THR A 3 4.58 -25.45 -9.62
CA THR A 3 4.00 -25.46 -8.27
C THR A 3 3.64 -24.06 -7.78
N LEU A 4 4.45 -23.05 -8.10
CA LEU A 4 4.18 -21.66 -7.71
C LEU A 4 2.96 -21.11 -8.43
N ILE A 5 2.87 -21.33 -9.75
CA ILE A 5 1.71 -20.95 -10.57
C ILE A 5 0.44 -21.60 -10.02
N LYS A 6 0.48 -22.92 -9.76
CA LYS A 6 -0.65 -23.64 -9.18
C LYS A 6 -1.08 -23.06 -7.82
N ASN A 7 -0.13 -22.76 -6.95
CA ASN A 7 -0.42 -22.16 -5.65
C ASN A 7 -1.02 -20.75 -5.80
N ARG A 8 -0.47 -19.95 -6.72
CA ARG A 8 -0.98 -18.62 -7.07
C ARG A 8 -2.43 -18.67 -7.49
N ASP A 9 -2.75 -19.48 -8.49
CA ASP A 9 -4.10 -19.55 -9.07
C ASP A 9 -5.12 -20.05 -8.05
N GLN A 10 -4.71 -21.01 -7.21
CA GLN A 10 -5.54 -21.47 -6.09
C GLN A 10 -5.74 -20.38 -5.03
N GLY A 11 -4.69 -19.63 -4.69
CA GLY A 11 -4.74 -18.48 -3.80
C GLY A 11 -5.72 -17.43 -4.33
N ALA A 12 -5.57 -17.04 -5.60
CA ALA A 12 -6.44 -16.09 -6.28
C ALA A 12 -7.91 -16.53 -6.21
N LYS A 13 -8.23 -17.76 -6.63
CA LYS A 13 -9.60 -18.30 -6.59
C LYS A 13 -10.24 -18.21 -5.19
N ARG A 14 -9.47 -18.50 -4.13
CA ARG A 14 -9.96 -18.39 -2.74
C ARG A 14 -10.13 -16.94 -2.31
N LEU A 15 -9.24 -16.05 -2.72
CA LEU A 15 -9.32 -14.62 -2.40
C LEU A 15 -10.48 -13.92 -3.09
N LEU A 16 -10.81 -14.29 -4.33
CA LEU A 16 -11.96 -13.77 -5.06
C LEU A 16 -13.28 -13.99 -4.33
N TYR A 17 -13.37 -15.03 -3.49
CA TYR A 17 -14.52 -15.23 -2.61
C TYR A 17 -14.37 -14.50 -1.27
N LYS A 18 -13.17 -14.55 -0.66
CA LYS A 18 -12.94 -14.05 0.70
C LYS A 18 -12.96 -12.52 0.79
N LEU A 19 -12.44 -11.82 -0.21
CA LEU A 19 -12.25 -10.38 -0.15
C LEU A 19 -13.53 -9.57 -0.39
N PRO A 20 -14.38 -9.88 -1.39
CA PRO A 20 -15.69 -9.26 -1.49
C PRO A 20 -16.53 -9.50 -0.22
N LYS A 21 -16.51 -10.72 0.31
CA LYS A 21 -17.17 -11.05 1.58
C LYS A 21 -16.63 -10.22 2.75
N PHE A 22 -15.32 -9.94 2.78
CA PHE A 22 -14.73 -9.07 3.79
C PHE A 22 -15.26 -7.63 3.70
N LEU A 23 -15.42 -7.09 2.49
CA LEU A 23 -15.98 -5.75 2.29
C LEU A 23 -17.46 -5.68 2.70
N HIS A 24 -18.25 -6.73 2.42
CA HIS A 24 -19.62 -6.85 2.92
C HIS A 24 -19.69 -6.87 4.46
N LEU A 25 -18.84 -7.67 5.10
CA LEU A 25 -18.73 -7.69 6.57
C LEU A 25 -18.25 -6.35 7.14
N LEU A 26 -17.48 -5.57 6.37
CA LEU A 26 -17.05 -4.25 6.78
C LEU A 26 -18.26 -3.31 6.91
N LEU A 27 -19.29 -3.42 6.06
CA LEU A 27 -20.54 -2.64 6.19
C LEU A 27 -21.26 -2.90 7.52
N GLU A 28 -21.10 -4.08 8.12
CA GLU A 28 -21.69 -4.40 9.43
C GLU A 28 -20.90 -3.79 10.59
N ASN A 29 -19.72 -3.21 10.34
CA ASN A 29 -18.87 -2.66 11.38
C ASN A 29 -19.52 -1.41 12.02
N PRO A 30 -19.76 -1.41 13.36
CA PRO A 30 -20.38 -0.28 14.04
C PRO A 30 -19.49 0.96 14.11
N HIS A 31 -18.19 0.84 13.81
CA HIS A 31 -17.22 1.93 13.85
C HIS A 31 -17.04 2.68 12.53
N LEU A 32 -17.81 2.34 11.48
CA LEU A 32 -17.84 3.13 10.25
C LEU A 32 -18.66 4.41 10.47
N THR A 33 -18.14 5.56 10.02
CA THR A 33 -18.98 6.76 9.88
C THR A 33 -20.04 6.54 8.80
N LYS A 34 -21.02 7.45 8.73
CA LYS A 34 -22.04 7.39 7.68
C LYS A 34 -21.39 7.55 6.30
N GLU A 35 -20.45 8.48 6.11
CA GLU A 35 -19.76 8.65 4.83
C GLU A 35 -18.93 7.42 4.48
N GLU A 36 -18.14 6.88 5.42
CA GLU A 36 -17.32 5.69 5.17
C GLU A 36 -18.17 4.47 4.80
N ARG A 37 -19.38 4.35 5.38
CA ARG A 37 -20.32 3.29 5.02
C ARG A 37 -20.84 3.43 3.60
N GLU A 38 -21.11 4.65 3.15
CA GLU A 38 -21.50 4.94 1.76
C GLU A 38 -20.35 4.60 0.81
N GLU A 39 -19.13 5.03 1.12
CA GLU A 39 -17.93 4.70 0.32
C GLU A 39 -17.64 3.19 0.28
N VAL A 40 -17.76 2.47 1.40
CA VAL A 40 -17.59 1.01 1.41
C VAL A 40 -18.68 0.34 0.55
N ASN A 41 -19.91 0.84 0.58
CA ASN A 41 -21.00 0.30 -0.25
C ASN A 41 -20.76 0.55 -1.74
N GLU A 42 -20.22 1.70 -2.11
CA GLU A 42 -19.77 1.97 -3.48
C GLU A 42 -18.61 1.07 -3.88
N LEU A 43 -17.61 0.91 -3.01
CA LEU A 43 -16.47 0.02 -3.25
C LEU A 43 -16.91 -1.44 -3.44
N VAL A 44 -17.89 -1.91 -2.67
CA VAL A 44 -18.49 -3.24 -2.84
C VAL A 44 -19.11 -3.38 -4.23
N LYS A 45 -19.97 -2.43 -4.63
CA LYS A 45 -20.60 -2.43 -5.96
C LYS A 45 -19.56 -2.36 -7.08
N LEU A 46 -18.52 -1.57 -6.88
CA LEU A 46 -17.41 -1.45 -7.82
C LEU A 46 -16.72 -2.81 -7.97
N VAL A 47 -16.26 -3.43 -6.88
CA VAL A 47 -15.59 -4.74 -6.89
C VAL A 47 -16.45 -5.86 -7.49
N GLU A 48 -17.77 -5.77 -7.36
CA GLU A 48 -18.72 -6.72 -7.95
C GLU A 48 -19.00 -6.46 -9.44
N SER A 49 -18.68 -5.27 -9.94
CA SER A 49 -18.88 -4.92 -11.35
C SER A 49 -17.93 -5.68 -12.27
N ASP A 50 -18.31 -5.83 -13.53
CA ASP A 50 -17.53 -6.57 -14.53
C ASP A 50 -16.34 -5.81 -15.12
N LYS A 51 -16.23 -4.51 -14.84
CA LYS A 51 -15.20 -3.64 -15.41
C LYS A 51 -14.67 -2.70 -14.33
N VAL A 52 -13.73 -3.19 -13.52
CA VAL A 52 -13.17 -2.40 -12.42
C VAL A 52 -11.87 -1.78 -12.85
N MET A 53 -11.81 -0.45 -12.86
CA MET A 53 -10.57 0.24 -13.15
C MET A 53 -9.73 0.40 -11.88
N TYR A 54 -8.42 0.16 -11.96
CA TYR A 54 -7.52 0.37 -10.81
C TYR A 54 -7.58 1.81 -10.30
N THR A 55 -7.73 2.78 -11.21
CA THR A 55 -7.85 4.20 -10.88
C THR A 55 -9.06 4.48 -10.00
N GLU A 56 -10.16 3.74 -10.19
CA GLU A 56 -11.36 3.86 -9.36
C GLU A 56 -11.11 3.31 -7.96
N LEU A 57 -10.42 2.18 -7.84
CA LEU A 57 -10.02 1.62 -6.54
C LEU A 57 -9.08 2.55 -5.76
N LEU A 58 -8.23 3.31 -6.46
CA LEU A 58 -7.31 4.28 -5.83
C LEU A 58 -8.05 5.40 -5.08
N HIS A 59 -9.29 5.73 -5.45
CA HIS A 59 -10.11 6.70 -4.72
C HIS A 59 -10.41 6.24 -3.28
N TYR A 60 -10.44 4.93 -3.05
CA TYR A 60 -10.76 4.33 -1.74
C TYR A 60 -9.52 3.98 -0.91
N LYS A 61 -8.33 4.48 -1.25
CA LYS A 61 -7.06 4.13 -0.58
C LYS A 61 -7.07 4.32 0.94
N HIS A 62 -7.81 5.31 1.46
CA HIS A 62 -7.93 5.57 2.89
C HIS A 62 -8.71 4.45 3.61
N LEU A 63 -9.76 3.89 2.99
CA LEU A 63 -10.46 2.71 3.51
C LEU A 63 -9.52 1.51 3.59
N PHE A 64 -8.63 1.35 2.62
CA PHE A 64 -7.65 0.28 2.64
C PHE A 64 -6.61 0.44 3.77
N TYR A 65 -6.14 1.66 4.02
CA TYR A 65 -5.28 1.93 5.18
C TYR A 65 -5.97 1.65 6.51
N LYS A 66 -7.23 2.07 6.65
CA LYS A 66 -7.97 2.01 7.92
C LYS A 66 -8.48 0.62 8.23
N TYR A 67 -9.03 -0.08 7.24
CA TYR A 67 -9.79 -1.31 7.43
C TYR A 67 -9.20 -2.53 6.73
N CYS A 68 -8.44 -2.34 5.65
CA CYS A 68 -7.92 -3.45 4.85
C CYS A 68 -6.41 -3.68 5.04
N ASP A 69 -5.80 -3.25 6.16
CA ASP A 69 -4.41 -3.64 6.48
C ASP A 69 -4.31 -5.15 6.76
N PHE A 70 -3.14 -5.74 6.49
CA PHE A 70 -2.87 -7.17 6.75
C PHE A 70 -3.23 -7.64 8.18
N LYS A 71 -3.24 -6.74 9.18
CA LYS A 71 -3.67 -7.04 10.55
C LYS A 71 -5.13 -7.46 10.69
N HIS A 72 -6.00 -7.05 9.77
CA HIS A 72 -7.44 -7.33 9.85
C HIS A 72 -7.82 -8.69 9.27
N PHE A 73 -6.99 -9.28 8.41
CA PHE A 73 -7.29 -10.57 7.80
C PHE A 73 -7.00 -11.77 8.72
N LYS A 74 -7.73 -12.87 8.49
CA LYS A 74 -7.48 -14.15 9.16
C LYS A 74 -6.21 -14.80 8.61
N THR A 75 -5.59 -15.69 9.38
CA THR A 75 -4.36 -16.41 9.00
C THR A 75 -4.52 -17.12 7.65
N THR A 76 -5.65 -17.78 7.41
CA THR A 76 -5.93 -18.48 6.15
C THR A 76 -6.02 -17.53 4.96
N THR A 77 -6.57 -16.33 5.14
CA THR A 77 -6.60 -15.29 4.08
C THR A 77 -5.19 -14.78 3.78
N LEU A 78 -4.35 -14.59 4.82
CA LEU A 78 -2.96 -14.16 4.62
C LEU A 78 -2.11 -15.21 3.89
N ILE A 79 -2.34 -16.50 4.16
CA ILE A 79 -1.70 -17.60 3.41
C ILE A 79 -2.11 -17.53 1.93
N ASP A 80 -3.39 -17.33 1.65
CA ASP A 80 -3.87 -17.21 0.27
C ASP A 80 -3.29 -15.97 -0.43
N MET A 81 -3.17 -14.84 0.27
CA MET A 81 -2.48 -13.64 -0.22
C MET A 81 -1.02 -13.94 -0.55
N ALA A 82 -0.31 -14.64 0.34
CA ALA A 82 1.09 -15.00 0.10
C ALA A 82 1.22 -15.91 -1.13
N HIS A 83 0.41 -16.96 -1.23
CA HIS A 83 0.40 -17.83 -2.40
C HIS A 83 0.07 -17.08 -3.69
N PHE A 84 -0.93 -16.20 -3.68
CA PHE A 84 -1.27 -15.36 -4.81
C PHE A 84 -0.10 -14.47 -5.25
N MET A 85 0.67 -13.93 -4.30
CA MET A 85 1.86 -13.14 -4.59
C MET A 85 3.10 -13.99 -4.96
N GLY A 86 2.93 -15.28 -5.26
CA GLY A 86 4.03 -16.18 -5.61
C GLY A 86 4.93 -16.55 -4.42
N LEU A 87 4.52 -16.25 -3.19
CA LEU A 87 5.23 -16.67 -1.99
C LEU A 87 4.82 -18.09 -1.60
N ASN A 88 5.81 -18.87 -1.19
CA ASN A 88 5.58 -20.07 -0.38
C ASN A 88 5.85 -19.67 1.07
N PRO A 89 4.86 -19.10 1.79
CA PRO A 89 5.09 -18.68 3.16
C PRO A 89 5.59 -19.89 3.93
N VAL A 90 6.79 -19.78 4.47
CA VAL A 90 7.29 -20.77 5.41
C VAL A 90 6.46 -20.54 6.66
N THR A 91 5.30 -21.20 6.72
CA THR A 91 4.51 -21.17 7.94
C THR A 91 5.46 -21.68 9.02
N GLY A 92 5.80 -20.82 9.98
CA GLY A 92 6.70 -21.20 11.07
C GLY A 92 6.25 -22.52 11.72
N LEU A 93 4.96 -22.83 11.60
CA LEU A 93 4.32 -24.13 11.79
C LEU A 93 4.99 -25.34 11.15
N ASN A 94 5.38 -25.33 9.87
CA ASN A 94 6.07 -26.47 9.27
C ASN A 94 7.46 -26.65 9.87
N THR A 95 8.17 -25.55 10.14
CA THR A 95 9.47 -25.57 10.81
C THR A 95 9.33 -26.04 12.27
N ILE A 96 8.33 -25.55 12.98
CA ILE A 96 8.01 -25.90 14.37
C ILE A 96 7.51 -27.35 14.45
N ASN A 97 6.64 -27.79 13.54
CA ASN A 97 6.17 -29.17 13.49
C ASN A 97 7.31 -30.13 13.12
N ASN A 98 8.21 -29.75 12.21
CA ASN A 98 9.41 -30.54 11.96
C ASN A 98 10.32 -30.59 13.19
N LEU A 99 10.50 -29.48 13.92
CA LEU A 99 11.29 -29.43 15.14
C LEU A 99 10.65 -30.25 16.29
N LEU A 100 9.33 -30.19 16.42
CA LEU A 100 8.56 -30.90 17.45
C LEU A 100 8.28 -32.37 17.10
N SER A 101 8.40 -32.74 15.82
CA SER A 101 8.32 -34.14 15.40
C SER A 101 9.43 -34.98 16.04
N LEU A 102 10.59 -34.37 16.34
CA LEU A 102 11.67 -34.99 17.12
C LEU A 102 11.21 -35.40 18.53
N PHE A 103 10.22 -34.71 19.09
CA PHE A 103 9.62 -34.99 20.39
C PHE A 103 8.27 -35.72 20.29
N ARG A 104 7.86 -36.18 19.10
CA ARG A 104 6.55 -36.79 18.81
C ARG A 104 5.35 -35.94 19.21
N VAL A 105 5.50 -34.62 19.24
CA VAL A 105 4.40 -33.68 19.51
C VAL A 105 4.02 -32.98 18.20
N SER A 106 2.77 -33.13 17.77
CA SER A 106 2.21 -32.35 16.64
C SER A 106 1.32 -31.24 17.19
N ILE A 107 1.64 -29.97 16.91
CA ILE A 107 0.73 -28.89 17.27
C ILE A 107 -0.31 -28.74 16.16
N GLN A 108 -1.58 -28.92 16.51
CA GLN A 108 -2.68 -28.61 15.59
C GLN A 108 -2.67 -27.11 15.29
N ILE A 109 -2.78 -26.78 13.99
CA ILE A 109 -2.78 -25.40 13.48
C ILE A 109 -3.92 -24.56 14.08
N ASP A 110 -4.98 -25.23 14.54
CA ASP A 110 -6.17 -24.60 15.14
C ASP A 110 -5.95 -24.07 16.57
N ASN A 111 -4.78 -24.32 17.18
CA ASN A 111 -4.46 -23.70 18.46
C ASN A 111 -4.41 -22.17 18.32
N LYS A 112 -5.20 -21.46 19.14
CA LYS A 112 -5.32 -19.99 19.13
C LYS A 112 -3.96 -19.29 19.20
N PHE A 113 -3.03 -19.80 20.01
CA PHE A 113 -1.70 -19.23 20.16
C PHE A 113 -0.87 -19.34 18.87
N VAL A 114 -0.91 -20.52 18.26
CA VAL A 114 -0.21 -20.81 17.01
C VAL A 114 -0.77 -20.01 15.85
N SER A 115 -2.11 -19.90 15.76
CA SER A 115 -2.78 -19.09 14.75
C SER A 115 -2.42 -17.60 14.89
N TRP A 116 -2.37 -17.09 16.12
CA TRP A 116 -1.94 -15.72 16.41
C TRP A 116 -0.47 -15.47 16.01
N PHE A 117 0.44 -16.37 16.39
CA PHE A 117 1.86 -16.26 16.05
C PHE A 117 2.10 -16.35 14.54
N THR A 118 1.46 -17.32 13.88
CA THR A 118 1.50 -17.49 12.41
C THR A 118 1.00 -16.23 11.71
N LYS A 119 -0.10 -15.64 12.20
CA LYS A 119 -0.61 -14.37 11.70
C LYS A 119 0.42 -13.23 11.82
N ILE A 120 1.19 -13.15 12.91
CA ILE A 120 2.26 -12.14 13.04
C ILE A 120 3.34 -12.33 11.97
N ILE A 121 3.82 -13.57 11.80
CA ILE A 121 4.87 -13.89 10.82
C ILE A 121 4.40 -13.56 9.40
N LEU A 122 3.23 -14.05 9.00
CA LEU A 122 2.70 -13.84 7.65
C LEU A 122 2.52 -12.36 7.31
N ARG A 123 2.00 -11.55 8.27
CA ARG A 123 1.87 -10.10 8.07
C ARG A 123 3.21 -9.44 7.84
N ARG A 124 4.23 -9.83 8.62
CA ARG A 124 5.58 -9.30 8.47
C ARG A 124 6.19 -9.71 7.14
N GLU A 125 6.05 -10.98 6.76
CA GLU A 125 6.57 -11.52 5.50
C GLU A 125 5.95 -10.82 4.29
N LEU A 126 4.63 -10.68 4.26
CA LEU A 126 3.93 -9.93 3.21
C LEU A 126 4.41 -8.48 3.12
N ARG A 127 4.50 -7.75 4.25
CA ARG A 127 5.01 -6.37 4.24
C ARG A 127 6.46 -6.27 3.76
N LEU A 128 7.33 -7.18 4.21
CA LEU A 128 8.72 -7.21 3.75
C LEU A 128 8.80 -7.51 2.25
N PHE A 129 7.94 -8.39 1.75
CA PHE A 129 7.84 -8.71 0.34
C PHE A 129 7.39 -7.52 -0.50
N PHE A 130 6.32 -6.82 -0.12
CA PHE A 130 5.89 -5.60 -0.81
C PHE A 130 6.96 -4.50 -0.75
N ASN A 131 7.66 -4.36 0.37
CA ASN A 131 8.79 -3.43 0.48
C ASN A 131 9.96 -3.81 -0.45
N LYS A 132 10.25 -5.11 -0.62
CA LYS A 132 11.22 -5.62 -1.60
C LYS A 132 10.78 -5.23 -3.01
N ILE A 133 9.55 -5.54 -3.40
CA ILE A 133 9.02 -5.23 -4.74
C ILE A 133 9.07 -3.73 -5.03
N ARG A 134 8.59 -2.88 -4.11
CA ARG A 134 8.61 -1.42 -4.33
C ARG A 134 10.03 -0.88 -4.46
N ARG A 135 10.97 -1.44 -3.70
CA ARG A 135 12.38 -1.07 -3.82
C ARG A 135 12.91 -1.47 -5.19
N GLU A 136 12.62 -2.68 -5.64
CA GLU A 136 13.00 -3.13 -6.97
C GLU A 136 12.36 -2.27 -8.07
N ASP A 137 11.06 -1.98 -7.98
CA ASP A 137 10.35 -1.11 -8.93
C ASP A 137 10.90 0.33 -8.96
N SER A 138 11.54 0.78 -7.87
CA SER A 138 12.21 2.09 -7.83
C SER A 138 13.54 2.11 -8.59
N TYR A 139 14.17 0.95 -8.80
CA TYR A 139 15.47 0.80 -9.47
C TYR A 139 15.36 0.24 -10.88
N LEU A 140 14.42 -0.68 -11.09
CA LEU A 140 14.20 -1.37 -12.34
C LEU A 140 13.32 -0.50 -13.20
N PHE A 141 13.91 0.23 -14.13
CA PHE A 141 13.14 0.99 -15.11
C PHE A 141 12.68 0.05 -16.24
N TRP A 142 11.51 0.34 -16.82
CA TRP A 142 10.99 -0.31 -18.03
C TRP A 142 12.03 -0.52 -19.15
N GLU A 143 12.98 0.40 -19.40
CA GLU A 143 14.03 0.19 -20.42
C GLU A 143 15.04 -0.90 -20.04
N GLN A 144 15.22 -1.19 -18.75
CA GLN A 144 16.08 -2.29 -18.30
C GLN A 144 15.39 -3.64 -18.48
N VAL A 145 14.07 -3.68 -18.36
CA VAL A 145 13.27 -4.90 -18.55
C VAL A 145 13.37 -5.40 -20.00
N GLU A 146 13.44 -4.48 -20.97
CA GLU A 146 13.66 -4.79 -22.39
C GLU A 146 14.99 -5.50 -22.68
N SER A 147 15.95 -5.44 -21.75
CA SER A 147 17.23 -6.15 -21.87
C SER A 147 17.28 -7.50 -21.14
N LEU A 148 16.22 -7.86 -20.40
CA LEU A 148 16.16 -9.12 -19.67
C LEU A 148 15.80 -10.28 -20.61
N ASP A 149 16.25 -11.48 -20.26
CA ASP A 149 15.72 -12.68 -20.88
C ASP A 149 14.26 -12.91 -20.45
N GLU A 150 13.48 -13.54 -21.33
CA GLU A 150 12.04 -13.74 -21.10
C GLU A 150 11.76 -14.46 -19.76
N LYS A 151 12.61 -15.40 -19.36
CA LYS A 151 12.44 -16.14 -18.09
C LYS A 151 12.65 -15.24 -16.87
N ALA A 152 13.63 -14.33 -16.90
CA ALA A 152 13.80 -13.38 -15.80
C ALA A 152 12.64 -12.39 -15.76
N PHE A 153 12.16 -11.94 -16.93
CA PHE A 153 11.00 -11.05 -16.97
C PHE A 153 9.74 -11.75 -16.43
N ASP A 154 9.47 -12.99 -16.83
CA ASP A 154 8.36 -13.79 -16.30
C ASP A 154 8.45 -13.96 -14.78
N SER A 155 9.64 -14.16 -14.23
CA SER A 155 9.84 -14.22 -12.78
C SER A 155 9.46 -12.91 -12.07
N ILE A 156 9.78 -11.77 -12.69
CA ILE A 156 9.46 -10.43 -12.18
C ILE A 156 7.93 -10.21 -12.19
N LEU A 157 7.25 -10.69 -13.24
CA LEU A 157 5.78 -10.63 -13.36
C LEU A 157 5.10 -11.50 -12.30
N ILE A 158 5.59 -12.74 -12.09
CA ILE A 158 5.08 -13.67 -11.07
C ILE A 158 5.14 -13.04 -9.68
N GLU A 159 6.27 -12.45 -9.30
CA GLU A 159 6.43 -11.82 -7.98
C GLU A 159 5.44 -10.66 -7.76
N ARG A 160 4.96 -10.03 -8.84
CA ARG A 160 3.99 -8.93 -8.80
C ARG A 160 2.55 -9.41 -8.91
N GLY A 161 2.32 -10.71 -9.04
CA GLY A 161 0.99 -11.29 -9.25
C GLY A 161 0.40 -10.91 -10.61
N ILE A 162 1.23 -10.55 -11.59
CA ILE A 162 0.81 -10.25 -12.96
C ILE A 162 0.68 -11.58 -13.70
N ASP A 163 -0.43 -11.79 -14.40
CA ASP A 163 -0.55 -12.95 -15.27
C ASP A 163 0.26 -12.72 -16.55
N PHE A 164 0.92 -13.77 -17.02
CA PHE A 164 1.82 -13.72 -18.18
C PHE A 164 1.60 -14.94 -19.08
N HIS A 165 0.69 -15.85 -18.70
CA HIS A 165 0.38 -17.03 -19.48
C HIS A 165 -0.30 -16.66 -20.80
N ASN A 166 0.21 -17.21 -21.90
CA ASN A 166 -0.31 -17.00 -23.25
C ASN A 166 -0.32 -15.53 -23.72
N GLN A 167 0.40 -14.65 -23.04
CA GLN A 167 0.61 -13.27 -23.47
C GLN A 167 1.89 -13.15 -24.29
N ASP A 168 1.85 -12.32 -25.33
CA ASP A 168 3.04 -11.88 -26.04
C ASP A 168 3.85 -10.90 -25.18
N TYR A 169 5.11 -10.70 -25.56
CA TYR A 169 6.03 -9.86 -24.81
C TYR A 169 5.54 -8.42 -24.63
N ASP A 170 4.91 -7.83 -25.66
CA ASP A 170 4.45 -6.45 -25.60
C ASP A 170 3.27 -6.28 -24.62
N SER A 171 2.37 -7.26 -24.55
CA SER A 171 1.30 -7.32 -23.55
C SER A 171 1.86 -7.44 -22.13
N LYS A 172 2.80 -8.37 -21.89
CA LYS A 172 3.49 -8.52 -20.60
C LYS A 172 4.15 -7.19 -20.16
N LEU A 173 4.84 -6.54 -21.09
CA LEU A 173 5.52 -5.27 -20.87
C LEU A 173 4.53 -4.14 -20.55
N LYS A 174 3.38 -4.12 -21.21
CA LYS A 174 2.30 -3.16 -20.94
C LYS A 174 1.72 -3.33 -19.53
N ASP A 175 1.44 -4.55 -19.12
CA ASP A 175 0.90 -4.84 -17.79
C ASP A 175 1.92 -4.50 -16.69
N TYR A 176 3.20 -4.76 -16.96
CA TYR A 176 4.30 -4.34 -16.09
C TYR A 176 4.41 -2.81 -15.97
N LYS A 177 4.35 -2.09 -17.09
CA LYS A 177 4.36 -0.61 -17.11
C LYS A 177 3.18 -0.05 -16.30
N MET A 178 2.01 -0.67 -16.45
CA MET A 178 0.82 -0.32 -15.67
C MET A 178 1.03 -0.59 -14.17
N TRP A 179 1.53 -1.76 -13.79
CA TRP A 179 1.89 -2.07 -12.40
C TRP A 179 2.83 -1.01 -11.82
N GLN A 180 3.94 -0.73 -12.50
CA GLN A 180 4.91 0.27 -12.04
C GLN A 180 4.29 1.65 -11.88
N SER A 181 3.38 2.02 -12.79
CA SER A 181 2.72 3.32 -12.73
C SER A 181 1.90 3.50 -11.46
N ILE A 182 1.33 2.41 -10.93
CA ILE A 182 0.52 2.38 -9.71
C ILE A 182 1.40 2.14 -8.47
N SER A 183 2.33 1.18 -8.51
CA SER A 183 3.17 0.78 -7.37
C SER A 183 4.12 1.91 -6.94
N ASN A 184 4.56 2.74 -7.88
CA ASN A 184 5.41 3.90 -7.62
C ASN A 184 4.65 5.15 -7.16
N LEU A 185 3.32 5.12 -7.10
CA LEU A 185 2.57 6.20 -6.46
C LEU A 185 2.88 6.20 -4.96
N ALA A 186 3.19 7.39 -4.44
CA ALA A 186 3.38 7.56 -3.02
C ALA A 186 2.07 7.22 -2.27
N ASN A 187 2.20 6.61 -1.10
CA ASN A 187 1.09 6.36 -0.18
C ASN A 187 -0.05 5.49 -0.76
N ILE A 188 0.29 4.46 -1.54
CA ILE A 188 -0.65 3.37 -1.84
C ILE A 188 -0.51 2.26 -0.79
N PRO A 189 -1.59 1.70 -0.21
CA PRO A 189 -1.53 0.51 0.64
C PRO A 189 -1.11 -0.74 -0.11
N ASP A 190 -0.29 -1.60 0.50
CA ASP A 190 0.12 -2.89 -0.09
C ASP A 190 -1.07 -3.80 -0.42
N THR A 191 -2.08 -3.79 0.45
CA THR A 191 -3.29 -4.58 0.25
C THR A 191 -4.14 -4.07 -0.89
N LEU A 192 -4.10 -2.77 -1.20
CA LEU A 192 -4.76 -2.21 -2.37
C LEU A 192 -4.06 -2.67 -3.66
N LEU A 193 -2.73 -2.67 -3.71
CA LEU A 193 -1.97 -3.23 -4.84
C LEU A 193 -2.32 -4.70 -5.09
N LEU A 194 -2.42 -5.48 -4.02
CA LEU A 194 -2.84 -6.89 -4.09
C LEU A 194 -4.27 -7.01 -4.64
N PHE A 195 -5.20 -6.20 -4.16
CA PHE A 195 -6.59 -6.19 -4.64
C PHE A 195 -6.67 -5.85 -6.13
N CYS A 196 -5.92 -4.84 -6.59
CA CYS A 196 -5.87 -4.50 -8.02
C CYS A 196 -5.48 -5.72 -8.86
N ARG A 197 -4.38 -6.41 -8.50
CA ARG A 197 -3.93 -7.60 -9.24
C ARG A 197 -4.92 -8.75 -9.17
N LEU A 198 -5.58 -8.91 -8.02
CA LEU A 198 -6.57 -9.96 -7.89
C LEU A 198 -7.78 -9.73 -8.80
N LEU A 199 -8.21 -8.48 -8.95
CA LEU A 199 -9.32 -8.14 -9.86
C LEU A 199 -8.93 -8.30 -11.32
N GLU A 200 -7.69 -7.98 -11.69
CA GLU A 200 -7.13 -8.30 -13.01
C GLU A 200 -7.21 -9.79 -13.31
N PHE A 201 -6.75 -10.61 -12.36
CA PHE A 201 -6.81 -12.06 -12.48
C PHE A 201 -8.27 -12.56 -12.59
N ALA A 202 -9.21 -11.89 -11.91
CA ALA A 202 -10.63 -12.18 -12.04
C ALA A 202 -11.15 -11.84 -13.44
N GLU A 203 -10.76 -10.69 -13.97
CA GLU A 203 -11.08 -10.29 -15.33
C GLU A 203 -10.50 -11.27 -16.33
N ASP A 204 -9.27 -11.74 -16.18
CA ASP A 204 -8.69 -12.74 -17.09
C ASP A 204 -9.44 -14.07 -17.04
N LEU A 205 -9.82 -14.52 -15.84
CA LEU A 205 -10.73 -15.67 -15.68
C LEU A 205 -12.08 -15.44 -16.38
N LYS A 206 -12.58 -14.20 -16.39
CA LYS A 206 -13.81 -13.81 -17.11
C LYS A 206 -13.57 -13.60 -18.62
N ARG A 207 -12.41 -13.12 -19.07
CA ARG A 207 -12.01 -12.81 -20.46
C ARG A 207 -11.70 -14.04 -21.29
N TYR A 208 -11.47 -15.20 -20.65
CA TYR A 208 -11.70 -16.50 -21.30
C TYR A 208 -13.16 -16.64 -21.84
N ASN A 209 -14.05 -15.71 -21.49
CA ASN A 209 -15.28 -15.34 -22.20
C ASN A 209 -15.20 -13.87 -22.73
N TYR A 210 -14.62 -13.70 -23.91
CA TYR A 210 -14.73 -12.57 -24.87
C TYR A 210 -13.99 -11.23 -24.67
N SER A 211 -13.57 -10.72 -25.84
CA SER A 211 -12.73 -9.58 -26.21
C SER A 211 -13.11 -8.20 -25.67
N GLU A 212 -12.15 -7.52 -25.03
CA GLU A 212 -12.10 -6.06 -24.94
C GLU A 212 -11.42 -5.47 -26.20
N LYS A 213 -11.87 -4.31 -26.70
CA LYS A 213 -11.31 -3.67 -27.89
C LYS A 213 -10.13 -2.76 -27.53
N GLU A 214 -9.05 -2.91 -28.29
CA GLU A 214 -7.74 -2.28 -28.13
C GLU A 214 -7.76 -0.74 -28.02
N GLU A 215 -8.73 -0.08 -28.65
CA GLU A 215 -8.85 1.38 -28.71
C GLU A 215 -9.12 2.03 -27.34
N ASP A 216 -9.90 1.37 -26.48
CA ASP A 216 -10.20 1.85 -25.12
C ASP A 216 -8.98 1.72 -24.20
N MET A 217 -8.09 0.76 -24.51
CA MET A 217 -6.82 0.57 -23.85
C MET A 217 -5.82 1.69 -24.21
N ILE A 218 -5.78 2.09 -25.48
CA ILE A 218 -4.85 3.11 -25.99
C ILE A 218 -5.20 4.53 -25.47
N LYS A 219 -6.49 4.88 -25.36
CA LYS A 219 -6.91 6.18 -24.79
C LYS A 219 -6.46 6.37 -23.34
N ARG A 220 -6.48 5.31 -22.53
CA ARG A 220 -6.05 5.34 -21.11
C ARG A 220 -4.54 5.45 -20.94
N ILE A 221 -3.76 4.82 -21.82
CA ILE A 221 -2.29 4.95 -21.81
C ILE A 221 -1.91 6.40 -22.09
N LYS A 222 -2.56 7.08 -23.05
CA LYS A 222 -2.26 8.47 -23.38
C LYS A 222 -2.42 9.44 -22.19
N SER A 223 -3.44 9.29 -21.35
CA SER A 223 -3.62 10.18 -20.18
C SER A 223 -2.56 9.94 -19.10
N ASN A 224 -2.11 8.69 -18.92
CA ASN A 224 -1.03 8.37 -17.99
C ASN A 224 0.34 8.81 -18.53
N THR A 225 0.58 8.69 -19.84
CA THR A 225 1.80 9.19 -20.48
C THR A 225 1.94 10.71 -20.29
N GLU A 226 0.85 11.48 -20.42
CA GLU A 226 0.86 12.93 -20.15
C GLU A 226 1.23 13.25 -18.70
N TYR A 227 0.76 12.46 -17.72
CA TYR A 227 1.15 12.64 -16.32
C TYR A 227 2.65 12.38 -16.10
N PHE A 228 3.18 11.29 -16.66
CA PHE A 228 4.61 10.97 -16.57
C PHE A 228 5.50 11.97 -17.31
N GLU A 229 5.05 12.51 -18.44
CA GLU A 229 5.75 13.59 -19.15
C GLU A 229 5.76 14.88 -18.34
N ARG A 230 4.65 15.25 -17.68
CA ARG A 230 4.62 16.42 -16.78
C ARG A 230 5.54 16.23 -15.58
N LYS A 231 5.56 15.04 -14.98
CA LYS A 231 6.49 14.69 -13.90
C LYS A 231 7.94 14.75 -14.38
N LYS A 232 8.26 14.21 -15.55
CA LYS A 232 9.60 14.24 -16.15
C LYS A 232 10.06 15.67 -16.44
N LYS A 233 9.20 16.52 -17.01
CA LYS A 233 9.46 17.96 -17.21
C LYS A 233 9.70 18.68 -15.89
N LEU A 234 8.96 18.34 -14.84
CA LEU A 234 9.17 18.87 -13.49
C LEU A 234 10.52 18.41 -12.91
N GLU A 235 10.88 17.13 -13.07
CA GLU A 235 12.17 16.61 -12.63
C GLU A 235 13.36 17.23 -13.39
N GLU A 236 13.19 17.49 -14.69
CA GLU A 236 14.17 18.21 -15.51
C GLU A 236 14.28 19.67 -15.09
N TYR A 237 13.16 20.37 -14.87
CA TYR A 237 13.11 21.75 -14.40
C TYR A 237 13.78 21.91 -13.03
N LEU A 238 13.57 20.96 -12.12
CA LEU A 238 14.19 20.92 -10.80
C LEU A 238 15.66 20.46 -10.84
N GLY A 239 16.17 20.02 -12.01
CA GLY A 239 17.52 19.49 -12.14
C GLY A 239 17.75 18.14 -11.44
N LEU A 240 16.68 17.45 -11.05
CA LEU A 240 16.73 16.16 -10.35
C LEU A 240 17.36 15.07 -11.22
N SER A 241 17.13 15.12 -12.54
CA SER A 241 17.70 14.16 -13.50
C SER A 241 19.24 14.24 -13.54
N LYS A 242 19.81 15.45 -13.51
CA LYS A 242 21.26 15.67 -13.49
C LYS A 242 21.87 15.19 -12.16
N LEU A 243 21.20 15.49 -11.04
CA LEU A 243 21.63 15.07 -9.71
C LEU A 243 21.59 13.54 -9.53
N LYS A 244 20.52 12.89 -10.02
CA LYS A 244 20.38 11.41 -10.03
C LYS A 244 21.49 10.76 -10.86
N ALA A 245 21.81 11.32 -12.02
CA ALA A 245 22.88 10.83 -12.90
C ALA A 245 24.28 10.97 -12.27
N GLU A 246 24.57 12.11 -11.65
CA GLU A 246 25.84 12.33 -10.94
C GLU A 246 25.97 11.41 -9.73
N LYS A 247 24.92 11.28 -8.90
CA LYS A 247 24.87 10.32 -7.79
C LYS A 247 25.15 8.89 -8.25
N ARG A 248 24.59 8.48 -9.40
CA ARG A 248 24.82 7.15 -9.99
C ARG A 248 26.28 6.95 -10.40
N LYS A 249 26.95 7.97 -10.95
CA LYS A 249 28.39 7.91 -11.25
C LYS A 249 29.24 7.68 -10.00
N PHE A 250 28.91 8.33 -8.88
CA PHE A 250 29.61 8.12 -7.61
C PHE A 250 29.38 6.72 -7.05
N ILE A 251 28.13 6.23 -7.03
CA ILE A 251 27.82 4.88 -6.54
C ILE A 251 28.56 3.82 -7.37
N LEU A 252 28.56 3.95 -8.70
CA LEU A 252 29.24 3.00 -9.58
C LEU A 252 30.77 3.02 -9.38
N ALA A 253 31.36 4.18 -9.12
CA ALA A 253 32.79 4.29 -8.85
C ALA A 253 33.19 3.73 -7.47
N GLU A 254 32.35 3.95 -6.46
CA GLU A 254 32.54 3.38 -5.12
C GLU A 254 32.43 1.84 -5.14
N LEU A 255 31.45 1.31 -5.89
CA LEU A 255 31.32 -0.13 -6.13
C LEU A 255 32.52 -0.71 -6.88
N ASP A 256 33.07 -0.01 -7.87
CA ASP A 256 34.26 -0.45 -8.62
C ASP A 256 35.52 -0.51 -7.74
N VAL A 257 35.68 0.44 -6.81
CA VAL A 257 36.75 0.41 -5.79
C VAL A 257 36.55 -0.76 -4.82
N ILE A 258 35.33 -1.00 -4.35
CA ILE A 258 35.02 -2.12 -3.47
C ILE A 258 35.29 -3.47 -4.15
N LEU A 259 34.94 -3.61 -5.44
CA LEU A 259 35.18 -4.83 -6.22
C LEU A 259 36.68 -5.06 -6.45
N LYS A 260 37.45 -4.02 -6.85
CA LYS A 260 38.91 -4.11 -6.99
C LYS A 260 39.64 -4.44 -5.69
N ASN A 261 39.13 -3.96 -4.55
CA ASN A 261 39.66 -4.29 -3.22
C ASN A 261 39.28 -5.70 -2.74
N LYS A 262 38.23 -6.30 -3.31
CA LYS A 262 37.89 -7.72 -3.08
C LYS A 262 38.76 -8.64 -3.93
N ASP A 263 38.97 -8.30 -5.20
CA ASP A 263 39.80 -9.10 -6.11
C ASP A 263 41.29 -9.12 -5.71
N THR A 264 41.80 -8.02 -5.14
CA THR A 264 43.18 -7.96 -4.60
C THR A 264 43.40 -8.80 -3.34
N LYS A 265 42.34 -9.31 -2.70
CA LYS A 265 42.45 -10.31 -1.62
C LYS A 265 42.36 -11.76 -2.13
N GLU A 266 41.97 -11.98 -3.39
CA GLU A 266 41.68 -13.33 -3.88
C GLU A 266 42.55 -13.80 -5.05
N LYS A 267 43.29 -12.94 -5.77
CA LYS A 267 44.15 -13.40 -6.88
C LYS A 267 45.47 -12.66 -7.02
N ASP A 268 46.51 -13.34 -6.54
CA ASP A 268 47.91 -13.24 -6.98
C ASP A 268 48.15 -14.01 -8.31
N THR A 269 47.10 -14.30 -9.09
CA THR A 269 47.22 -15.05 -10.35
C THR A 269 46.15 -14.64 -11.35
N ASN A 270 46.50 -13.65 -12.18
CA ASN A 270 46.18 -13.49 -13.60
C ASN A 270 46.01 -12.02 -13.95
N LYS A 271 47.10 -11.43 -14.46
CA LYS A 271 47.08 -10.22 -15.27
C LYS A 271 46.66 -10.61 -16.68
N GLU A 272 45.52 -10.10 -17.12
CA GLU A 272 45.32 -9.45 -18.43
C GLU A 272 43.81 -9.35 -18.71
N LEU A 273 43.26 -8.17 -18.40
CA LEU A 273 42.30 -7.41 -19.21
C LEU A 273 41.85 -6.22 -18.33
N GLN A 274 42.61 -5.13 -18.36
CA GLN A 274 42.14 -3.86 -17.79
C GLN A 274 41.73 -2.95 -18.95
N SER A 275 40.42 -2.86 -19.18
CA SER A 275 39.86 -1.78 -19.98
C SER A 275 40.06 -0.46 -19.23
N GLU A 276 40.73 0.50 -19.85
CA GLU A 276 40.99 1.84 -19.32
C GLU A 276 39.68 2.59 -19.03
N LYS A 277 39.20 2.52 -17.78
CA LYS A 277 38.27 3.51 -17.24
C LYS A 277 39.04 4.42 -16.30
N LYS A 278 39.15 5.69 -16.68
CA LYS A 278 39.85 6.71 -15.89
C LYS A 278 39.25 6.78 -14.48
N PRO A 279 40.06 6.69 -13.41
CA PRO A 279 39.58 6.85 -12.05
C PRO A 279 39.01 8.26 -11.86
N LEU A 280 37.93 8.38 -11.07
CA LEU A 280 37.40 9.67 -10.67
C LEU A 280 38.47 10.48 -9.94
N THR A 281 38.63 11.73 -10.35
CA THR A 281 39.60 12.65 -9.80
C THR A 281 39.02 13.46 -8.65
N ILE A 282 39.87 14.05 -7.82
CA ILE A 282 39.47 15.01 -6.78
C ILE A 282 38.69 16.19 -7.39
N LYS A 283 39.00 16.54 -8.64
CA LYS A 283 38.31 17.58 -9.40
C LYS A 283 36.84 17.20 -9.64
N ASP A 284 36.57 15.97 -10.06
CA ASP A 284 35.21 15.46 -10.30
C ASP A 284 34.36 15.45 -9.00
N TYR A 285 34.99 15.14 -7.86
CA TYR A 285 34.33 15.22 -6.55
C TYR A 285 33.96 16.65 -6.16
N ARG A 286 34.86 17.61 -6.40
CA ARG A 286 34.59 19.04 -6.14
C ARG A 286 33.48 19.58 -7.04
N GLU A 287 33.48 19.22 -8.33
CA GLU A 287 32.43 19.61 -9.28
C GLU A 287 31.04 19.07 -8.87
N PHE A 288 30.98 17.86 -8.32
CA PHE A 288 29.75 17.31 -7.75
C PHE A 288 29.30 18.03 -6.48
N GLN A 289 30.22 18.35 -5.56
CA GLN A 289 29.88 19.10 -4.35
C GLN A 289 29.34 20.49 -4.69
N THR A 290 29.92 21.18 -5.68
CA THR A 290 29.41 22.46 -6.19
C THR A 290 28.02 22.28 -6.81
N SER A 291 27.82 21.26 -7.65
CA SER A 291 26.50 20.98 -8.26
C SER A 291 25.43 20.65 -7.23
N LEU A 292 25.78 19.94 -6.15
CA LEU A 292 24.91 19.63 -5.02
C LEU A 292 24.60 20.87 -4.17
N ALA A 293 25.58 21.75 -3.94
CA ALA A 293 25.38 23.01 -3.22
C ALA A 293 24.45 23.95 -4.01
N ASP A 294 24.69 24.10 -5.31
CA ASP A 294 23.82 24.88 -6.21
C ASP A 294 22.41 24.30 -6.28
N PHE A 295 22.27 22.97 -6.32
CA PHE A 295 20.99 22.30 -6.22
C PHE A 295 20.30 22.61 -4.89
N LYS A 296 21.01 22.52 -3.75
CA LYS A 296 20.45 22.87 -2.44
C LYS A 296 20.00 24.33 -2.36
N ILE A 297 20.75 25.25 -2.96
CA ILE A 297 20.40 26.68 -3.02
C ILE A 297 19.14 26.90 -3.87
N ARG A 298 19.09 26.35 -5.10
CA ARG A 298 17.91 26.43 -5.98
C ARG A 298 16.69 25.75 -5.37
N HIS A 299 16.87 24.61 -4.72
CA HIS A 299 15.79 23.90 -4.07
C HIS A 299 15.32 24.65 -2.82
N LYS A 300 16.21 25.31 -2.06
CA LYS A 300 15.83 26.20 -0.96
C LYS A 300 15.04 27.41 -1.46
N SER A 301 15.39 28.00 -2.60
CA SER A 301 14.64 29.12 -3.20
C SER A 301 13.29 28.72 -3.80
N ILE A 302 13.05 27.42 -4.06
CA ILE A 302 11.75 26.89 -4.53
C ILE A 302 10.91 26.37 -3.36
N VAL A 303 11.55 25.69 -2.40
CA VAL A 303 10.90 25.16 -1.18
C VAL A 303 10.44 26.28 -0.26
N GLN A 304 11.14 27.41 -0.16
CA GLN A 304 10.67 28.53 0.67
C GLN A 304 9.34 29.13 0.17
N PRO A 305 9.15 29.44 -1.13
CA PRO A 305 7.84 29.84 -1.66
C PRO A 305 6.76 28.77 -1.50
N VAL A 306 7.09 27.50 -1.73
CA VAL A 306 6.12 26.39 -1.60
C VAL A 306 5.73 26.17 -0.14
N ASN A 307 6.68 26.21 0.79
CA ASN A 307 6.40 26.14 2.22
C ASN A 307 5.63 27.36 2.69
N LYS A 308 5.91 28.56 2.16
CA LYS A 308 5.12 29.76 2.44
C LYS A 308 3.67 29.59 1.98
N ILE A 309 3.44 28.99 0.80
CA ILE A 309 2.09 28.65 0.33
C ILE A 309 1.44 27.63 1.28
N TYR A 310 2.17 26.61 1.75
CA TYR A 310 1.63 25.64 2.72
C TYR A 310 1.33 26.28 4.08
N GLU A 311 2.18 27.20 4.57
CA GLU A 311 1.95 27.98 5.79
C GLU A 311 0.70 28.88 5.64
N GLU A 312 0.54 29.56 4.50
CA GLU A 312 -0.68 30.34 4.17
C GLU A 312 -1.93 29.44 4.10
N PHE A 313 -1.80 28.20 3.59
CA PHE A 313 -2.88 27.21 3.58
C PHE A 313 -3.22 26.67 4.97
N ASP A 314 -2.21 26.43 5.81
CA ASP A 314 -2.40 25.97 7.18
C ASP A 314 -3.05 27.06 8.05
N GLU A 315 -2.66 28.33 7.88
CA GLU A 315 -3.33 29.48 8.52
C GLU A 315 -4.80 29.59 8.09
N LEU A 316 -5.09 29.41 6.80
CA LEU A 316 -6.46 29.35 6.27
C LEU A 316 -7.28 28.19 6.85
N LEU A 317 -6.65 27.02 7.01
CA LEU A 317 -7.29 25.85 7.62
C LEU A 317 -7.58 26.06 9.10
N ASP A 318 -6.67 26.71 9.84
CA ASP A 318 -6.87 27.07 11.24
C ASP A 318 -7.98 28.12 11.40
N GLU A 319 -8.07 29.11 10.52
CA GLU A 319 -9.16 30.09 10.49
C GLU A 319 -10.51 29.41 10.20
N LEU A 320 -10.55 28.51 9.21
CA LEU A 320 -11.72 27.68 8.93
C LEU A 320 -12.12 26.81 10.12
N HIS A 321 -11.16 26.20 10.79
CA HIS A 321 -11.38 25.40 11.99
C HIS A 321 -11.98 26.25 13.11
N GLN A 322 -11.40 27.43 13.40
CA GLN A 322 -11.91 28.35 14.42
C GLN A 322 -13.32 28.81 14.08
N ASN A 323 -13.61 29.16 12.82
CA ASN A 323 -14.95 29.54 12.39
C ASN A 323 -15.96 28.40 12.49
N ILE A 324 -15.56 27.17 12.19
CA ILE A 324 -16.40 25.97 12.37
C ILE A 324 -16.69 25.72 13.85
N VAL A 325 -15.67 25.86 14.71
CA VAL A 325 -15.77 25.65 16.16
C VAL A 325 -16.61 26.73 16.82
N ILE A 326 -16.35 28.01 16.52
CA ILE A 326 -17.16 29.15 16.99
C ILE A 326 -18.60 28.97 16.53
N GLY A 327 -18.85 28.71 15.24
CA GLY A 327 -20.19 28.46 14.75
C GLY A 327 -20.84 27.22 15.38
N TYR A 328 -20.07 26.20 15.76
CA TYR A 328 -20.58 25.04 16.49
C TYR A 328 -20.99 25.41 17.93
N PHE A 329 -20.21 26.24 18.62
CA PHE A 329 -20.52 26.72 19.97
C PHE A 329 -21.70 27.70 19.97
N GLU A 330 -21.77 28.64 19.03
CA GLU A 330 -22.91 29.55 18.87
C GLU A 330 -24.22 28.78 18.59
N ARG A 331 -24.19 27.79 17.69
CA ARG A 331 -25.34 26.91 17.43
C ARG A 331 -25.72 26.04 18.64
N LYS A 332 -24.75 25.70 19.50
CA LYS A 332 -24.97 24.92 20.72
C LYS A 332 -25.56 25.80 21.82
N GLU A 333 -25.10 27.04 21.97
CA GLU A 333 -25.69 28.01 22.90
C GLU A 333 -27.12 28.39 22.48
N ASP A 334 -27.38 28.60 21.18
CA ASP A 334 -28.73 28.82 20.66
C ASP A 334 -29.68 27.64 20.96
N LYS A 335 -29.19 26.39 20.83
CA LYS A 335 -29.96 25.21 21.20
C LYS A 335 -30.18 25.11 22.71
N ILE A 336 -29.19 25.46 23.53
CA ILE A 336 -29.30 25.44 25.00
C ILE A 336 -30.25 26.55 25.49
N MET A 337 -30.22 27.73 24.88
CA MET A 337 -31.14 28.84 25.15
C MET A 337 -32.58 28.46 24.78
N LYS A 338 -32.82 27.89 23.59
CA LYS A 338 -34.15 27.38 23.20
C LYS A 338 -34.66 26.27 24.12
N ILE A 339 -33.79 25.39 24.59
CA ILE A 339 -34.13 24.33 25.57
C ILE A 339 -34.44 24.93 26.95
N ARG A 340 -33.72 25.97 27.37
CA ARG A 340 -34.01 26.69 28.63
C ARG A 340 -35.34 27.43 28.56
N GLU A 341 -35.63 28.12 27.47
CA GLU A 341 -36.93 28.78 27.25
C GLU A 341 -38.10 27.79 27.25
N HIS A 342 -37.92 26.57 26.72
CA HIS A 342 -38.94 25.51 26.78
C HIS A 342 -39.07 24.84 28.17
N LYS A 343 -38.03 24.85 29.01
CA LYS A 343 -38.06 24.26 30.36
C LYS A 343 -38.79 25.12 31.40
N TYR A 344 -38.94 26.41 31.17
CA TYR A 344 -39.73 27.29 32.05
C TYR A 344 -41.23 27.29 31.72
N PHE A 345 -41.70 26.41 30.84
CA PHE A 345 -43.11 26.32 30.41
C PHE A 345 -43.76 24.94 30.59
N MET A 346 -43.19 24.04 31.41
CA MET A 346 -43.88 22.78 31.76
C MET A 346 -44.59 22.88 33.12
N PRO A 347 -45.92 22.62 33.19
CA PRO A 347 -46.68 22.62 34.45
C PRO A 347 -46.21 21.52 35.40
N MET A 348 -46.04 21.87 36.67
CA MET A 348 -45.64 21.01 37.79
C MET A 348 -46.75 20.04 38.24
N GLU A 349 -47.19 19.11 37.38
CA GLU A 349 -48.24 18.15 37.78
C GLU A 349 -47.92 16.66 37.56
N PHE A 350 -46.72 16.28 37.07
CA PHE A 350 -46.40 14.87 36.79
C PHE A 350 -45.08 14.37 37.40
N LEU A 351 -44.93 14.41 38.73
CA LEU A 351 -43.84 13.71 39.43
C LEU A 351 -44.35 13.00 40.70
N ASN A 352 -45.27 12.06 40.52
CA ASN A 352 -45.73 11.18 41.61
C ASN A 352 -45.92 9.72 41.14
N SER A 353 -45.05 9.20 40.27
CA SER A 353 -45.05 7.76 39.95
C SER A 353 -44.04 6.98 40.80
N GLU A 354 -44.48 5.85 41.35
CA GLU A 354 -43.70 4.98 42.23
C GLU A 354 -42.48 4.33 41.56
N GLU A 355 -42.34 4.41 40.24
CA GLU A 355 -41.22 3.84 39.47
C GLU A 355 -39.87 4.42 39.86
N LEU A 356 -39.80 5.72 40.21
CA LEU A 356 -38.53 6.34 40.63
C LEU A 356 -38.02 5.84 41.99
N LYS A 357 -38.91 5.32 42.85
CA LYS A 357 -38.52 4.76 44.16
C LYS A 357 -37.94 3.35 44.04
N TYR A 358 -38.22 2.64 42.95
CA TYR A 358 -37.73 1.28 42.74
C TYR A 358 -36.25 1.27 42.29
N ASP A 359 -35.85 2.21 41.42
CA ASP A 359 -34.48 2.30 40.91
C ASP A 359 -33.46 2.77 41.96
N LEU A 360 -33.86 3.64 42.88
CA LEU A 360 -33.00 4.09 43.97
C LEU A 360 -32.69 2.99 45.01
N LYS A 361 -33.56 2.00 45.16
CA LYS A 361 -33.30 0.84 46.05
C LYS A 361 -32.32 -0.16 45.43
N ARG A 362 -32.28 -0.28 44.10
CA ARG A 362 -31.38 -1.22 43.40
C ARG A 362 -29.92 -0.76 43.48
N HIS A 363 -29.68 0.54 43.33
CA HIS A 363 -28.33 1.12 43.43
C HIS A 363 -27.70 1.07 44.83
N LYS A 364 -28.50 0.93 45.90
CA LYS A 364 -27.95 0.74 47.25
C LYS A 364 -27.44 -0.68 47.50
N LYS A 365 -28.07 -1.69 46.90
CA LYS A 365 -27.67 -3.11 47.07
C LYS A 365 -26.36 -3.44 46.36
N ASP A 366 -26.09 -2.81 45.22
CA ASP A 366 -24.87 -3.07 44.44
C ASP A 366 -23.60 -2.45 45.07
N LYS A 367 -23.75 -1.50 46.00
CA LYS A 367 -22.61 -0.92 46.75
C LYS A 367 -22.20 -1.73 47.98
N GLU A 368 -23.06 -2.58 48.51
CA GLU A 368 -22.73 -3.45 49.66
C GLU A 368 -22.04 -4.75 49.23
N PHE A 369 -22.03 -5.09 47.93
CA PHE A 369 -21.43 -6.33 47.41
C PHE A 369 -19.96 -6.18 46.97
N LEU A 370 -19.39 -4.97 47.07
CA LEU A 370 -18.01 -4.66 46.67
C LEU A 370 -17.16 -4.10 47.83
N GLY A 371 -17.55 -4.39 49.08
CA GLY A 371 -16.80 -4.06 50.30
C GLY A 371 -16.19 -5.28 50.95
#